data_AF-A0A915NDC4-F1
#
_entry.id   AF-A0A915NDC4-F1
#
_cell.length_a   1.000
_cell.length_b   1.000
_cell.length_c   1.000
_cell.angle_alpha   90.00
_cell.angle_beta   90.00
_cell.angle_gamma   90.00
#
_symmetry.space_group_name_H-M   'P 1'
#
loop_
_entity.id
_entity.type
_entity.pdbx_description
1 polymer ?
#
loop_
_entity_poly.entity_id
_entity_poly.type
_entity_poly.pdbx_seq_one_letter_code
_entity_poly.pdbx_strand_id
1 'polypeptide(L)'
;MFPTTLLIILFCLNLFFCDIEAEEESFYSLLGVEQDADLLTIRKAFKSLALEKHPDKNPDDPNAHSIFVRINRAYEVLKDAELRRKYDQFGEKGLEDGGGGEQHYQSWQFYNDNFG
;
A
#
# COMPACT_ATOMS: atom_id res chain seq x y z
N MET A 1 41.13 -21.73 -15.90
CA MET A 1 40.69 -22.00 -14.52
C MET A 1 39.94 -20.76 -14.06
N PHE A 2 38.66 -20.63 -14.46
CA PHE A 2 37.86 -19.46 -14.08
C PHE A 2 37.58 -19.53 -12.58
N PRO A 3 37.75 -18.44 -11.82
CA PRO A 3 37.79 -18.51 -10.38
C PRO A 3 36.39 -18.76 -9.85
N THR A 4 36.26 -19.80 -9.02
CA THR A 4 35.02 -20.18 -8.32
C THR A 4 34.45 -19.04 -7.46
N THR A 5 35.25 -18.01 -7.16
CA THR A 5 34.84 -16.78 -6.49
C THR A 5 33.83 -15.96 -7.29
N LEU A 6 33.88 -16.01 -8.62
CA LEU A 6 32.95 -15.28 -9.49
C LEU A 6 31.56 -15.95 -9.52
N LEU A 7 31.51 -17.27 -9.37
CA LEU A 7 30.28 -18.05 -9.20
C LEU A 7 29.63 -17.80 -7.83
N ILE A 8 30.43 -17.65 -6.78
CA ILE A 8 29.94 -17.32 -5.42
C ILE A 8 29.39 -15.88 -5.38
N ILE A 9 30.03 -14.91 -6.03
CA ILE A 9 29.53 -13.53 -6.10
C ILE A 9 28.25 -13.44 -6.95
N LEU A 10 28.16 -14.18 -8.06
CA LEU A 10 26.94 -14.24 -8.87
C LEU A 10 25.79 -14.93 -8.12
N PHE A 11 26.09 -15.95 -7.31
CA PHE A 11 25.13 -16.62 -6.44
C PHE A 11 24.68 -15.71 -5.27
N CYS A 12 25.58 -14.92 -4.68
CA CYS A 12 25.26 -13.96 -3.63
C CYS A 12 24.49 -12.72 -4.13
N LEU A 13 24.73 -12.25 -5.37
CA LEU A 13 23.93 -11.17 -5.97
C LEU A 13 22.50 -11.61 -6.31
N ASN A 14 22.26 -12.91 -6.51
CA ASN A 14 20.91 -13.46 -6.66
C ASN A 14 20.19 -13.70 -5.32
N LEU A 15 20.90 -13.64 -4.19
CA LEU A 15 20.31 -13.72 -2.85
C LEU A 15 19.99 -12.34 -2.24
N PHE A 16 20.31 -11.25 -2.95
CA PHE A 16 19.90 -9.89 -2.57
C PHE A 16 18.55 -9.46 -3.18
N PHE A 17 17.97 -10.30 -4.05
CA PHE A 17 16.61 -10.15 -4.58
C PHE A 17 15.65 -11.17 -3.90
N CYS A 18 15.79 -11.35 -2.59
CA CYS A 18 14.68 -11.78 -1.73
C CYS A 18 13.96 -10.46 -1.36
N ASP A 19 12.70 -10.19 -1.62
CA ASP A 19 11.53 -11.01 -1.89
C ASP A 19 10.57 -10.14 -2.71
N ILE A 20 10.25 -10.55 -3.94
CA ILE A 20 9.03 -10.07 -4.60
C ILE A 20 8.15 -11.30 -4.72
N GLU A 21 7.68 -11.79 -3.57
CA GLU A 21 6.51 -12.65 -3.53
C GLU A 21 5.33 -11.78 -3.94
N ALA A 22 4.94 -11.96 -5.21
CA ALA A 22 3.69 -11.48 -5.75
C ALA A 22 2.54 -12.20 -5.03
N GLU A 23 2.20 -11.72 -3.84
CA GLU A 23 0.95 -12.05 -3.17
C GLU A 23 -0.14 -11.09 -3.68
N GLU A 24 -1.36 -11.61 -3.85
CA GLU A 24 -2.56 -10.86 -4.24
C GLU A 24 -2.55 -9.44 -3.64
N GLU A 25 -2.80 -8.37 -4.43
CA GLU A 25 -2.62 -6.95 -4.03
C GLU A 25 -3.21 -6.65 -2.64
N SER A 26 -2.43 -6.89 -1.59
CA SER A 26 -2.84 -6.68 -0.22
C SER A 26 -2.84 -5.19 0.08
N PHE A 27 -3.63 -4.73 1.05
CA PHE A 27 -3.62 -3.33 1.46
C PHE A 27 -2.24 -2.88 1.95
N TYR A 28 -1.45 -3.79 2.52
CA TYR A 28 -0.08 -3.55 2.93
C TYR A 28 0.83 -3.33 1.71
N SER A 29 0.75 -4.21 0.71
CA SER A 29 1.49 -4.09 -0.55
C SER A 29 1.11 -2.83 -1.32
N LEU A 30 -0.18 -2.47 -1.29
CA LEU A 30 -0.71 -1.29 -1.97
C LEU A 30 -0.20 0.02 -1.34
N LEU A 31 0.03 0.04 -0.02
CA LEU A 31 0.68 1.14 0.67
C LEU A 31 2.22 1.04 0.68
N GLY A 32 2.79 -0.09 0.27
CA GLY A 32 4.23 -0.36 0.31
C GLY A 32 4.79 -0.49 1.73
N VAL A 33 4.03 -1.11 2.63
CA VAL A 33 4.42 -1.33 4.04
C VAL A 33 4.38 -2.81 4.40
N GLU A 34 5.11 -3.19 5.44
CA GLU A 34 5.06 -4.55 5.99
C GLU A 34 3.75 -4.82 6.75
N GLN A 35 3.35 -6.09 6.87
CA GLN A 35 2.10 -6.49 7.56
C GLN A 35 2.11 -6.18 9.07
N ASP A 36 3.29 -6.05 9.68
CA ASP A 36 3.48 -5.69 11.09
C ASP A 36 3.70 -4.18 11.28
N ALA A 37 3.60 -3.38 10.21
CA ALA A 37 3.83 -1.95 10.28
C ALA A 37 2.91 -1.27 11.31
N ASP A 38 3.52 -0.37 12.08
CA ASP A 38 2.82 0.49 13.02
C ASP A 38 1.94 1.53 12.29
N LEU A 39 0.91 2.03 12.98
CA LEU A 39 -0.02 3.03 12.47
C LEU A 39 0.70 4.30 11.98
N LEU A 40 1.80 4.69 12.64
CA LEU A 40 2.61 5.83 12.22
C LEU A 40 3.28 5.59 10.86
N THR A 41 3.78 4.38 10.63
CA THR A 41 4.41 3.98 9.36
C THR A 41 3.37 3.94 8.24
N ILE A 42 2.21 3.32 8.51
CA ILE A 42 1.07 3.28 7.59
C ILE A 42 0.62 4.70 7.21
N ARG A 43 0.48 5.61 8.19
CA ARG A 43 0.09 7.01 7.95
C ARG A 43 1.12 7.77 7.11
N LYS A 44 2.42 7.55 7.35
CA LYS A 44 3.50 8.17 6.58
C LYS A 44 3.53 7.66 5.14
N ALA A 45 3.43 6.35 4.94
CA ALA A 45 3.38 5.74 3.62
C ALA A 45 2.19 6.26 2.82
N PHE A 46 1.00 6.27 3.44
CA PHE A 46 -0.21 6.86 2.85
C PHE A 46 -0.03 8.33 2.47
N LYS A 47 0.55 9.18 3.34
CA LYS A 47 0.82 10.60 3.02
C LYS A 47 1.67 10.73 1.76
N SER A 48 2.78 9.99 1.68
CA SER A 48 3.68 10.04 0.51
C SER A 48 2.97 9.58 -0.76
N LEU A 49 2.24 8.46 -0.69
CA LEU A 49 1.57 7.87 -1.84
C LEU A 49 0.38 8.73 -2.31
N ALA A 50 -0.38 9.31 -1.39
CA ALA A 50 -1.48 10.22 -1.70
C ALA A 50 -0.98 11.49 -2.41
N LEU A 51 0.18 12.03 -2.01
CA LEU A 51 0.79 13.18 -2.68
C LEU A 51 1.34 12.88 -4.07
N GLU A 52 1.73 11.63 -4.32
CA GLU A 52 2.23 11.16 -5.61
C GLU A 52 1.08 10.82 -6.57
N LYS A 53 0.07 10.07 -6.10
CA LYS A 53 -1.02 9.53 -6.92
C LYS A 53 -2.29 10.38 -6.95
N HIS A 54 -2.26 11.59 -6.36
CA HIS A 54 -3.41 12.49 -6.38
C HIS A 54 -3.84 12.80 -7.83
N PRO A 55 -5.14 12.73 -8.17
CA PRO A 55 -5.60 12.99 -9.54
C PRO A 55 -5.38 14.45 -9.97
N ASP A 56 -5.42 15.43 -9.06
CA ASP A 56 -5.06 16.83 -9.41
C ASP A 56 -3.63 16.97 -9.95
N LYS A 57 -2.70 16.11 -9.53
CA LYS A 57 -1.32 16.11 -10.04
C LYS A 57 -1.13 15.17 -11.24
N ASN A 58 -2.04 14.23 -11.44
CA ASN A 58 -2.03 13.27 -12.53
C ASN A 58 -3.32 13.37 -13.37
N PRO A 59 -3.64 14.55 -13.92
CA PRO A 59 -4.90 14.75 -14.66
C PRO A 59 -4.95 13.96 -15.97
N ASP A 60 -3.79 13.55 -16.50
CA ASP A 60 -3.66 12.82 -17.76
C ASP A 60 -3.79 11.29 -17.58
N ASP A 61 -3.78 10.79 -16.35
CA ASP A 61 -3.96 9.35 -16.07
C ASP A 61 -5.42 9.06 -15.71
N PRO A 62 -6.18 8.37 -16.58
CA PRO A 62 -7.57 8.01 -16.31
C PRO A 62 -7.71 7.04 -15.12
N ASN A 63 -6.64 6.35 -14.73
CA ASN A 63 -6.63 5.43 -13.59
C ASN A 63 -6.20 6.10 -12.28
N ALA A 64 -5.76 7.36 -12.28
CA ALA A 64 -5.33 8.04 -11.06
C ALA A 64 -6.44 8.04 -10.00
N HIS A 65 -7.68 8.27 -10.42
CA HIS A 65 -8.83 8.23 -9.51
C HIS A 65 -9.06 6.84 -8.90
N SER A 66 -9.06 5.78 -9.72
CA SER A 66 -9.33 4.43 -9.23
C SER A 66 -8.20 3.94 -8.30
N ILE A 67 -6.95 4.21 -8.65
CA ILE A 67 -5.77 3.90 -7.82
C ILE A 67 -5.86 4.65 -6.48
N PHE A 68 -6.20 5.94 -6.52
CA PHE A 68 -6.33 6.75 -5.31
C PHE A 68 -7.42 6.25 -4.37
N VAL A 69 -8.58 5.85 -4.91
CA VAL A 69 -9.67 5.26 -4.12
C VAL A 69 -9.21 3.97 -3.43
N ARG A 70 -8.44 3.11 -4.14
CA ARG A 70 -7.88 1.89 -3.55
C ARG A 70 -6.89 2.19 -2.42
N ILE A 71 -6.02 3.19 -2.61
CA ILE A 71 -5.06 3.65 -1.58
C ILE A 71 -5.78 4.16 -0.35
N ASN A 72 -6.83 4.97 -0.54
CA ASN A 72 -7.63 5.50 0.55
C ASN A 72 -8.32 4.38 1.32
N ARG A 73 -8.94 3.41 0.62
CA ARG A 73 -9.58 2.25 1.24
C ARG A 73 -8.59 1.41 2.06
N ALA A 74 -7.40 1.16 1.53
CA ALA A 74 -6.34 0.46 2.25
C ALA A 74 -5.99 1.17 3.56
N TYR A 75 -5.82 2.49 3.52
CA TYR A 75 -5.56 3.28 4.73
C TYR A 75 -6.72 3.25 5.73
N GLU A 76 -7.97 3.33 5.27
CA GLU A 76 -9.14 3.31 6.15
C GLU A 76 -9.30 2.00 6.90
N VAL A 77 -8.97 0.89 6.25
CA VAL A 77 -9.01 -0.45 6.87
C VAL A 77 -7.84 -0.63 7.83
N LEU A 78 -6.64 -0.24 7.42
CA LEU A 78 -5.43 -0.46 8.22
C LEU A 78 -5.28 0.52 9.39
N LYS A 79 -5.93 1.69 9.35
CA LYS A 79 -5.90 2.66 10.46
C LYS A 79 -6.73 2.23 11.66
N ASP A 80 -7.79 1.46 11.44
CA ASP A 80 -8.69 0.99 12.48
C ASP A 80 -8.31 -0.44 12.88
N ALA A 81 -8.00 -0.65 14.15
CA ALA A 81 -7.58 -1.95 14.66
C ALA A 81 -8.66 -3.04 14.48
N GLU A 82 -9.95 -2.70 14.56
CA GLU A 82 -11.03 -3.66 14.33
C GLU A 82 -11.16 -4.03 12.86
N LEU A 83 -11.09 -3.05 11.96
CA LEU A 83 -11.15 -3.29 10.51
C LEU A 83 -9.92 -4.04 10.02
N ARG A 84 -8.72 -3.67 10.48
CA ARG A 84 -7.48 -4.40 10.21
C ARG A 84 -7.59 -5.85 10.63
N ARG A 85 -8.07 -6.13 11.86
CA ARG A 85 -8.28 -7.49 12.33
C ARG A 85 -9.28 -8.27 11.48
N LYS A 86 -10.38 -7.64 11.04
CA LYS A 86 -11.35 -8.28 10.14
C LYS A 86 -10.74 -8.58 8.78
N TYR A 87 -9.98 -7.64 8.24
CA TYR A 87 -9.26 -7.81 6.97
C TYR A 87 -8.22 -8.94 7.06
N ASP A 88 -7.43 -8.98 8.13
CA ASP A 88 -6.43 -10.03 8.33
C ASP A 88 -7.10 -11.42 8.50
N GLN A 89 -8.33 -11.49 9.03
CA GLN A 89 -9.04 -12.75 9.28
C GLN A 89 -9.87 -13.24 8.06
N PHE A 90 -10.45 -12.33 7.28
CA PHE A 90 -11.44 -12.65 6.25
C PHE A 90 -11.11 -12.07 4.86
N GLY A 91 -10.02 -11.33 4.73
CA GLY A 91 -9.65 -10.58 3.54
C GLY A 91 -10.64 -9.45 3.23
N GLU A 92 -10.64 -8.99 1.98
CA GLU A 92 -11.54 -7.92 1.53
C GLU A 92 -13.02 -8.32 1.61
N LYS A 93 -13.34 -9.61 1.45
CA LYS A 93 -14.72 -10.14 1.55
C LYS A 93 -15.34 -9.93 2.92
N GLY A 94 -14.55 -9.98 3.99
CA GLY A 94 -15.04 -9.72 5.35
C GLY A 94 -15.35 -8.26 5.65
N LEU A 95 -15.00 -7.35 4.74
CA LEU A 95 -15.32 -5.93 4.85
C LEU A 95 -16.63 -5.56 4.14
N GLU A 96 -17.18 -6.44 3.29
CA GLU A 96 -18.40 -6.17 2.52
C GLU A 96 -19.69 -6.25 3.36
N ASP A 97 -19.75 -7.16 4.34
CA ASP A 97 -20.93 -7.37 5.21
C ASP A 97 -21.16 -6.23 6.25
N GLY A 98 -20.21 -5.30 6.39
CA GLY A 98 -20.23 -4.23 7.40
C GLY A 98 -20.61 -2.84 6.90
N GLY A 99 -20.96 -2.69 5.62
CA GLY A 99 -21.10 -1.40 4.97
C GLY A 99 -19.88 -1.13 4.11
N GLY A 100 -20.00 -1.47 2.82
CA GLY A 100 -19.07 -1.02 1.80
C GLY A 100 -18.95 0.50 1.91
N GLY A 101 -17.80 0.95 2.41
CA GLY A 101 -17.54 2.36 2.65
C GLY A 101 -17.89 3.17 1.41
N GLU A 102 -18.74 4.18 1.59
CA GLU A 102 -18.93 5.21 0.58
C GLU A 102 -17.55 5.63 0.09
N GLN A 103 -17.34 5.60 -1.22
CA GLN A 103 -16.09 6.05 -1.85
C GLN A 103 -15.97 7.56 -1.65
N HIS A 104 -15.54 7.96 -0.45
CA HIS A 104 -15.46 9.36 -0.08
C HIS A 104 -14.17 9.93 -0.65
N TYR A 105 -14.30 10.66 -1.74
CA TYR A 105 -13.20 11.42 -2.30
C TYR A 105 -12.86 12.57 -1.34
N GLN A 106 -11.69 12.51 -0.72
CA GLN A 106 -11.18 13.58 0.12
C GLN A 106 -10.54 14.65 -0.75
N SER A 107 -10.82 15.93 -0.47
CA SER A 107 -10.25 17.04 -1.24
C SER A 107 -8.75 17.24 -0.94
N TRP A 108 -8.01 17.85 -1.86
CA TRP A 108 -6.58 18.16 -1.63
C TRP A 108 -6.35 18.96 -0.33
N GLN A 109 -7.28 19.86 0.01
CA GLN A 109 -7.25 20.64 1.25
C GLN A 109 -7.29 19.75 2.50
N PHE A 110 -8.16 18.74 2.51
CA PHE A 110 -8.22 17.77 3.60
C PHE A 110 -6.86 17.09 3.84
N TYR A 111 -6.15 16.74 2.77
CA TYR A 111 -4.83 16.12 2.91
C TYR A 111 -3.79 17.07 3.49
N ASN A 112 -3.79 18.33 3.04
CA ASN A 112 -2.90 19.33 3.58
C ASN A 112 -3.18 19.62 5.07
N ASP A 113 -4.44 19.62 5.48
CA ASP A 113 -4.81 19.93 6.87
C ASP A 113 -4.59 18.73 7.83
N ASN A 114 -4.89 17.51 7.37
CA ASN A 114 -4.78 16.31 8.21
C ASN A 114 -3.40 15.66 8.20
N PHE A 115 -2.60 15.94 7.18
CA PHE A 115 -1.27 15.33 7.02
C PHE A 115 -0.15 16.35 6.88
N GLY A 116 -0.43 17.65 6.69
CA GLY A 116 0.55 18.75 6.56
C GLY A 116 1.55 18.82 7.69
#